data_AF-A0A2R7QMR7-F1
#
_entry.id   AF-A0A2R7QMR7-F1
#
_cell.length_a   1.000
_cell.length_b   1.000
_cell.length_c   1.000
_cell.angle_alpha   90.00
_cell.angle_beta   90.00
_cell.angle_gamma   90.00
#
_symmetry.space_group_name_H-M   'P 1'
#
loop_
_entity.id
_entity.type
_entity.pdbx_description
1 polymer ?
#
loop_
_entity_poly.entity_id
_entity_poly.type
_entity_poly.pdbx_seq_one_letter_code
_entity_poly.pdbx_strand_id
1 'polypeptide(L)'
;PTAFWSKILRQAAAGEIDQACVALVDDADLLPTETNRDLVELNALGVTVVLTAGFSPILSQRVPLAIHARNSGSGILVAPRTLLDGDLFGVRFEAEPNPPPGRSIVIRNGRAMTVQLGWEPPDELGDRGPDEQAA
;
A
#
# COMPACT_ATOMS: atom_id res chain seq x y z
N PRO A 1 -3.67 -1.54 -16.21
CA PRO A 1 -3.70 -0.53 -15.11
C PRO A 1 -3.31 0.88 -15.59
N THR A 2 -2.32 1.05 -16.47
CA THR A 2 -1.85 2.39 -16.92
C THR A 2 -3.00 3.29 -17.39
N ALA A 3 -3.78 2.85 -18.38
CA ALA A 3 -4.84 3.69 -18.96
C ALA A 3 -5.89 4.17 -17.93
N PHE A 4 -6.14 3.36 -16.90
CA PHE A 4 -7.00 3.74 -15.78
C PHE A 4 -6.37 4.88 -14.97
N TRP A 5 -5.14 4.71 -14.50
CA TRP A 5 -4.46 5.73 -13.70
C TRP A 5 -4.23 7.03 -14.46
N SER A 6 -3.85 6.97 -15.74
CA SER A 6 -3.71 8.17 -16.57
C SER A 6 -5.05 8.89 -16.77
N LYS A 7 -6.17 8.16 -16.82
CA LYS A 7 -7.51 8.76 -16.84
C LYS A 7 -7.81 9.45 -15.50
N ILE A 8 -7.61 8.76 -14.38
CA ILE A 8 -7.81 9.32 -13.03
C ILE A 8 -6.99 10.60 -12.84
N LEU A 9 -5.71 10.60 -13.26
CA LEU A 9 -4.87 11.79 -13.22
C LEU A 9 -5.44 12.96 -14.03
N ARG A 10 -5.91 12.71 -15.26
CA ARG A 10 -6.56 13.76 -16.07
C ARG A 10 -7.82 14.32 -15.40
N GLN A 11 -8.63 13.47 -14.78
CA GLN A 11 -9.84 13.89 -14.06
C GLN A 11 -9.48 14.72 -12.82
N ALA A 12 -8.48 14.30 -12.04
CA ALA A 12 -7.98 15.07 -10.91
C ALA A 12 -7.42 16.43 -11.34
N ALA A 13 -6.64 16.48 -12.42
CA ALA A 13 -6.11 17.73 -12.97
C ALA A 13 -7.19 18.68 -13.49
N ALA A 14 -8.33 18.14 -13.94
CA ALA A 14 -9.51 18.90 -14.35
C ALA A 14 -10.40 19.33 -13.17
N GLY A 15 -10.08 18.93 -11.93
CA GLY A 15 -10.90 19.20 -10.74
C GLY A 15 -12.17 18.35 -10.66
N GLU A 16 -12.24 17.25 -11.41
CA GLU A 16 -13.38 16.33 -11.45
C GLU A 16 -13.33 15.28 -10.32
N ILE A 17 -12.21 15.19 -9.61
CA ILE A 17 -12.03 14.32 -8.46
C ILE A 17 -11.94 15.17 -7.19
N ASP A 18 -12.75 14.82 -6.19
CA ASP A 18 -12.68 15.42 -4.87
C ASP A 18 -11.31 15.16 -4.24
N GLN A 19 -10.69 16.19 -3.65
CA GLN A 19 -9.42 16.04 -2.92
C GLN A 19 -9.55 15.12 -1.69
N ALA A 20 -10.78 14.89 -1.19
CA ALA A 20 -11.07 13.90 -0.17
C ALA A 20 -10.99 12.44 -0.67
N CYS A 21 -10.88 12.21 -1.98
CA CYS A 21 -10.70 10.87 -2.52
C CYS A 21 -9.33 10.29 -2.12
N VAL A 22 -9.31 8.97 -1.91
CA VAL A 22 -8.11 8.19 -1.63
C VAL A 22 -7.87 7.22 -2.78
N ALA A 23 -6.69 7.29 -3.38
CA ALA A 23 -6.24 6.30 -4.35
C ALA A 23 -5.66 5.09 -3.60
N LEU A 24 -6.31 3.95 -3.73
CA LEU A 24 -5.82 2.66 -3.22
C LEU A 24 -5.04 1.95 -4.34
N VAL A 25 -3.80 1.61 -4.06
CA VAL A 25 -2.88 1.00 -5.04
C VAL A 25 -2.31 -0.28 -4.45
N ASP A 26 -2.73 -1.41 -4.98
CA ASP A 26 -2.14 -2.69 -4.59
C ASP A 26 -0.93 -3.04 -5.47
N ASP A 27 0.06 -3.70 -4.89
CA ASP A 27 1.28 -4.19 -5.56
C ASP A 27 1.97 -3.13 -6.45
N ALA A 28 2.19 -1.93 -5.88
CA ALA A 28 2.72 -0.80 -6.64
C ALA A 28 4.09 -1.07 -7.29
N ASP A 29 4.88 -1.99 -6.73
CA ASP A 29 6.15 -2.39 -7.33
C ASP A 29 5.96 -3.16 -8.64
N LEU A 30 4.85 -3.86 -8.83
CA LEU A 30 4.52 -4.57 -10.07
C LEU A 30 3.98 -3.67 -11.18
N LEU A 31 3.70 -2.39 -10.87
CA LEU A 31 3.15 -1.45 -11.84
C LEU A 31 4.23 -0.92 -12.81
N PRO A 32 3.87 -0.65 -14.07
CA PRO A 32 4.76 0.02 -15.02
C PRO A 32 5.25 1.38 -14.49
N THR A 33 6.46 1.79 -14.89
CA THR A 33 7.06 3.08 -14.48
C THR A 33 6.16 4.28 -14.79
N GLU A 34 5.49 4.27 -15.94
CA GLU A 34 4.50 5.29 -16.33
C GLU A 34 3.32 5.38 -15.34
N THR A 35 2.84 4.24 -14.82
CA THR A 35 1.77 4.22 -13.82
C THR A 35 2.27 4.78 -12.49
N ASN A 36 3.47 4.37 -12.07
CA ASN A 36 4.10 4.92 -10.86
C ASN A 36 4.31 6.44 -10.96
N ARG A 37 4.64 6.96 -12.15
CA ARG A 37 4.71 8.39 -12.42
C ARG A 37 3.35 9.07 -12.27
N ASP A 38 2.31 8.52 -12.87
CA ASP A 38 0.96 9.09 -12.76
C ASP A 38 0.49 9.16 -11.29
N LEU A 39 0.84 8.16 -10.47
CA LEU A 39 0.54 8.15 -9.03
C LEU A 39 1.30 9.23 -8.25
N VAL A 40 2.55 9.53 -8.62
CA VAL A 40 3.31 10.66 -8.04
C VAL A 40 2.66 11.99 -8.39
N GLU A 41 2.26 12.17 -9.66
CA GLU A 41 1.58 13.39 -10.11
C GLU A 41 0.21 13.54 -9.43
N LEU A 42 -0.53 12.44 -9.26
CA LEU A 42 -1.79 12.42 -8.52
C LEU A 42 -1.61 12.84 -7.06
N ASN A 43 -0.57 12.33 -6.39
CA ASN A 43 -0.23 12.75 -5.02
C ASN A 43 0.15 14.24 -4.94
N ALA A 44 0.86 14.76 -5.95
CA ALA A 44 1.23 16.17 -6.02
C ALA A 44 0.02 17.11 -6.21
N LEU A 45 -1.08 16.61 -6.79
CA LEU A 45 -2.36 17.32 -6.87
C LEU A 45 -3.16 17.33 -5.55
N GLY A 46 -2.64 16.71 -4.49
CA GLY A 46 -3.25 16.67 -3.16
C GLY A 46 -4.10 15.44 -2.88
N VAL A 47 -4.22 14.51 -3.83
CA VAL A 47 -4.92 13.24 -3.60
C VAL A 47 -4.09 12.35 -2.67
N THR A 48 -4.74 11.78 -1.65
CA THR A 48 -4.08 10.82 -0.77
C THR A 48 -3.89 9.51 -1.51
N VAL A 49 -2.66 8.98 -1.52
CA VAL A 49 -2.34 7.68 -2.12
C VAL A 49 -1.94 6.72 -1.01
N VAL A 50 -2.67 5.61 -0.86
CA VAL A 50 -2.33 4.49 0.01
C VAL A 50 -1.91 3.34 -0.88
N LEU A 51 -0.70 2.83 -0.67
CA LEU A 51 -0.13 1.79 -1.51
C LEU A 51 0.46 0.63 -0.71
N THR A 52 0.41 -0.56 -1.30
CA THR A 52 1.20 -1.72 -0.89
C THR A 52 2.33 -1.94 -1.90
N ALA A 53 3.41 -2.57 -1.46
CA ALA A 53 4.49 -3.01 -2.33
C ALA A 53 5.29 -4.11 -1.66
N GLY A 54 5.83 -5.03 -2.45
CA GLY A 54 6.82 -6.00 -1.98
C GLY A 54 8.13 -5.31 -1.59
N PHE A 55 8.68 -5.64 -0.42
CA PHE A 55 10.00 -5.13 -0.05
C PHE A 55 11.09 -5.67 -0.98
N SER A 56 11.94 -4.78 -1.47
CA SER A 56 13.19 -5.12 -2.13
C SER A 56 14.22 -3.98 -1.94
N PRO A 57 15.53 -4.25 -2.04
CA PRO A 57 16.56 -3.20 -1.93
C PRO A 57 16.41 -2.07 -2.96
N ILE A 58 15.73 -2.33 -4.08
CA ILE A 58 15.49 -1.37 -5.17
C ILE A 58 14.08 -0.75 -5.13
N LEU A 59 13.32 -0.97 -4.04
CA LEU A 59 11.92 -0.54 -3.94
C LEU A 59 11.77 0.97 -4.18
N SER A 60 12.69 1.79 -3.67
CA SER A 60 12.68 3.25 -3.87
C SER A 60 12.87 3.66 -5.33
N GLN A 61 13.52 2.83 -6.16
CA GLN A 61 13.68 3.06 -7.59
C GLN A 61 12.43 2.65 -8.37
N ARG A 62 11.73 1.60 -7.93
CA ARG A 62 10.51 1.08 -8.58
C ARG A 62 9.25 1.83 -8.18
N VAL A 63 9.16 2.25 -6.92
CA VAL A 63 8.00 2.92 -6.32
C VAL A 63 8.45 4.25 -5.73
N PRO A 64 8.49 5.34 -6.52
CA PRO A 64 8.99 6.63 -6.05
C PRO A 64 8.22 7.19 -4.84
N LEU A 65 6.92 6.89 -4.72
CA LEU A 65 6.11 7.26 -3.57
C LEU A 65 6.57 6.61 -2.25
N ALA A 66 7.33 5.51 -2.28
CA ALA A 66 7.95 4.94 -1.09
C ALA A 66 8.97 5.91 -0.46
N ILE A 67 9.66 6.73 -1.27
CA ILE A 67 10.56 7.78 -0.78
C ILE A 67 9.74 8.90 -0.10
N HIS A 68 8.58 9.25 -0.64
CA HIS A 68 7.70 10.25 -0.02
C HIS A 68 7.20 9.77 1.34
N ALA A 69 6.74 8.51 1.42
CA ALA A 69 6.33 7.87 2.68
C ALA A 69 7.47 7.80 3.70
N ARG A 70 8.69 7.46 3.25
CA ARG A 70 9.89 7.52 4.09
C ARG A 70 10.14 8.93 4.65
N ASN A 71 10.10 9.94 3.79
CA ASN A 71 10.36 11.33 4.18
C ASN A 71 9.29 11.89 5.13
N SER A 72 8.05 11.41 5.06
CA SER A 72 6.99 11.74 6.02
C SER A 72 7.08 10.93 7.32
N GLY A 73 8.03 9.99 7.41
CA GLY A 73 8.21 9.12 8.57
C GLY A 73 6.98 8.29 8.88
N SER A 74 6.21 7.91 7.86
CA SER A 74 4.92 7.24 8.00
C SER A 74 4.83 6.02 7.08
N GLY A 75 4.42 4.88 7.62
CA GLY A 75 4.31 3.64 6.85
C GLY A 75 3.89 2.45 7.72
N ILE A 76 3.63 1.31 7.07
CA ILE A 76 3.31 0.05 7.75
C ILE A 76 4.19 -1.04 7.14
N LEU A 77 4.94 -1.74 7.98
CA LEU A 77 5.61 -2.99 7.59
C LEU A 77 4.67 -4.14 7.90
N VAL A 78 4.22 -4.85 6.87
CA VAL A 78 3.32 -6.00 7.01
C VAL A 78 4.13 -7.28 7.09
N ALA A 79 3.89 -8.08 8.14
CA ALA A 79 4.59 -9.34 8.39
C ALA A 79 6.13 -9.27 8.31
N PRO A 80 6.80 -8.26 8.89
CA PRO A 80 8.25 -8.15 8.79
C PRO A 80 8.94 -9.31 9.53
N ARG A 81 10.01 -9.81 8.93
CA ARG A 81 10.75 -11.02 9.35
C ARG A 81 12.17 -10.73 9.78
N THR A 82 12.79 -9.67 9.27
CA THR A 82 14.20 -9.35 9.51
C THR A 82 14.39 -7.86 9.77
N LEU A 83 15.49 -7.51 10.44
CA LEU A 83 15.83 -6.09 10.69
C LEU A 83 15.98 -5.26 9.39
N LEU A 84 16.26 -5.90 8.25
CA LEU A 84 16.37 -5.25 6.94
C LEU A 84 15.04 -4.67 6.46
N ASP A 85 13.91 -5.24 6.91
CA ASP A 85 12.58 -4.77 6.51
C ASP A 85 12.31 -3.34 7.02
N GLY A 86 13.04 -2.91 8.06
CA GLY A 86 12.98 -1.55 8.61
C GLY A 86 13.87 -0.53 7.89
N ASP A 87 14.78 -0.97 7.01
CA ASP A 87 15.83 -0.11 6.45
C ASP A 87 15.26 1.00 5.54
N LEU A 88 14.17 0.73 4.80
CA LEU A 88 13.50 1.75 3.99
C LEU A 88 13.14 2.98 4.83
N PHE A 89 12.60 2.74 6.02
CA PHE A 89 12.16 3.81 6.93
C PHE A 89 13.22 4.22 7.95
N GLY A 90 14.39 3.57 7.96
CA GLY A 90 15.45 3.81 8.94
C GLY A 90 15.03 3.46 10.37
N VAL A 91 14.09 2.53 10.55
CA VAL A 91 13.60 2.12 11.86
C VAL A 91 14.18 0.78 12.28
N ARG A 92 14.25 0.57 13.59
CA ARG A 92 14.55 -0.73 14.19
C ARG A 92 13.33 -1.21 14.97
N PHE A 93 13.11 -2.51 14.96
CA PHE A 93 12.02 -3.18 15.65
C PHE A 93 12.50 -4.57 16.10
N GLU A 94 11.76 -5.19 17.02
CA GLU A 94 12.02 -6.57 17.43
C GLU A 94 11.27 -7.51 16.50
N ALA A 95 12.03 -8.34 15.76
CA ALA A 95 11.45 -9.38 14.92
C ALA A 95 11.00 -10.55 15.81
N GLU A 96 9.70 -10.78 15.87
CA GLU A 96 9.14 -11.98 16.50
C GLU A 96 9.47 -13.21 15.62
N PRO A 97 9.94 -14.34 16.19
CA PRO A 97 10.34 -15.50 15.38
C PRO A 97 9.17 -16.16 14.61
N ASN A 98 7.98 -16.23 15.23
CA ASN A 98 6.80 -16.89 14.68
C ASN A 98 5.56 -16.01 14.86
N PRO A 99 5.53 -14.82 14.22
CA PRO A 99 4.44 -13.89 14.39
C PRO A 99 3.15 -14.46 13.78
N PRO A 100 1.98 -14.23 14.41
CA PRO A 100 0.71 -14.56 13.78
C PRO A 100 0.50 -13.74 12.50
N PRO A 101 -0.31 -14.23 11.54
CA PRO A 101 -0.71 -13.43 10.37
C PRO A 101 -1.27 -12.07 10.79
N GLY A 102 -0.94 -11.01 10.05
CA GLY A 102 -1.35 -9.63 10.36
C GLY A 102 -0.48 -8.91 11.40
N ARG A 103 0.51 -9.57 12.00
CA ARG A 103 1.53 -8.88 12.81
C ARG A 103 2.30 -7.90 11.95
N SER A 104 2.34 -6.64 12.39
CA SER A 104 2.89 -5.54 11.62
C SER A 104 3.60 -4.52 12.51
N ILE A 105 4.38 -3.64 11.89
CA ILE A 105 4.98 -2.47 12.54
C ILE A 105 4.39 -1.22 11.90
N VAL A 106 3.67 -0.40 12.67
CA VAL A 106 3.25 0.94 12.24
C VAL A 106 4.37 1.91 12.55
N ILE A 107 4.70 2.74 11.57
CA ILE A 107 5.69 3.79 11.66
C ILE A 107 4.95 5.12 11.58
N ARG A 108 5.12 5.97 12.59
CA ARG A 108 4.51 7.30 12.63
C ARG A 108 5.49 8.30 13.23
N ASN A 109 5.77 9.37 12.48
CA ASN A 109 6.77 10.38 12.85
C ASN A 109 8.12 9.73 13.21
N GLY A 110 8.53 8.71 12.45
CA GLY A 110 9.78 7.96 12.66
C GLY A 110 9.78 7.01 13.86
N ARG A 111 8.67 6.86 14.58
CA ARG A 111 8.55 5.89 15.69
C ARG A 111 7.86 4.62 15.22
N ALA A 112 8.48 3.48 15.52
CA ALA A 112 7.94 2.15 15.26
C ALA A 112 7.10 1.66 16.44
N MET A 113 5.93 1.08 16.15
CA MET A 113 5.09 0.38 17.12
C MET A 113 4.59 -0.95 16.54
N THR A 114 4.68 -2.00 17.34
CA THR A 114 4.13 -3.31 16.98
C THR A 114 2.61 -3.27 17.09
N VAL A 115 1.92 -3.74 16.04
CA VAL A 115 0.46 -3.82 15.98
C VAL A 115 0.02 -5.15 15.41
N GLN A 116 -1.25 -5.48 15.65
CA GLN A 116 -1.95 -6.56 14.99
C GLN A 116 -2.99 -5.94 14.05
N LEU A 117 -2.86 -6.16 12.74
CA LEU A 117 -3.86 -5.71 11.77
C LEU A 117 -5.14 -6.52 11.93
N GLY A 118 -6.27 -5.86 11.71
CA GLY A 118 -7.57 -6.53 11.60
C GLY A 118 -7.57 -7.48 10.42
N TRP A 119 -8.27 -8.60 10.57
CA TRP A 119 -8.46 -9.56 9.49
C TRP A 119 -9.91 -9.45 9.00
N GLU A 120 -10.04 -9.25 7.69
CA GLU A 120 -11.31 -9.35 6.98
C GLU A 120 -11.30 -10.70 6.23
N PRO A 121 -12.26 -11.60 6.52
CA PRO A 121 -12.37 -12.83 5.76
C PRO A 121 -12.67 -12.49 4.29
N PRO A 122 -12.16 -13.25 3.32
CA PRO A 122 -12.58 -13.11 1.93
C PRO A 122 -14.11 -13.25 1.87
N ASP A 123 -14.79 -12.38 1.11
CA ASP A 123 -16.24 -12.50 0.92
C ASP A 123 -16.59 -13.91 0.41
N GLU A 124 -17.41 -14.65 1.17
CA GLU A 124 -17.97 -15.95 0.72
C GLU A 124 -19.01 -15.78 -0.42
N LEU A 125 -19.22 -14.56 -0.93
CA LEU A 125 -20.14 -14.28 -2.04
C LEU A 125 -19.47 -14.53 -3.40
N GLY A 126 -19.29 -15.80 -3.73
CA GLY A 126 -18.85 -16.19 -5.07
C GLY A 126 -19.12 -17.63 -5.50
N ASP A 127 -19.42 -18.55 -4.57
CA ASP A 127 -19.45 -19.98 -4.91
C ASP A 127 -20.73 -20.74 -4.50
N ARG A 128 -21.81 -20.03 -4.15
CA ARG A 128 -23.14 -20.67 -4.09
C ARG A 128 -23.78 -20.66 -5.47
N GLY A 129 -23.38 -21.63 -6.30
CA GLY A 129 -24.16 -22.02 -7.47
C GLY A 129 -25.59 -22.45 -7.08
N PRO A 130 -26.55 -22.52 -8.02
CA PRO A 130 -27.97 -22.64 -7.72
C PRO A 130 -28.44 -23.96 -7.09
N ASP A 131 -27.56 -24.90 -6.77
CA ASP A 131 -27.94 -26.31 -6.59
C ASP A 131 -28.10 -26.78 -5.13
N GLU A 132 -28.01 -25.90 -4.13
CA GLU A 132 -28.18 -26.31 -2.73
C GLU A 132 -29.39 -25.66 -2.04
N GLN A 133 -30.56 -25.75 -2.69
CA GLN A 133 -31.87 -25.51 -2.06
C GLN A 133 -32.85 -26.69 -2.19
N ALA A 134 -32.37 -27.89 -2.54
CA ALA A 134 -33.20 -29.09 -2.57
C ALA A 134 -32.54 -30.27 -1.83
N ALA A 135 -32.71 -30.29 -0.51
CA ALA A 135 -32.76 -31.52 0.31
C ALA A 135 -33.47 -31.23 1.64
#